data_AF-A0A1I6RCV4-F1
#
_entry.id   AF-A0A1I6RCV4-F1
#
_cell.length_a   1.000
_cell.length_b   1.000
_cell.length_c   1.000
_cell.angle_alpha   90.00
_cell.angle_beta   90.00
_cell.angle_gamma   90.00
#
_symmetry.space_group_name_H-M   'P 1'
#
loop_
_entity.id
_entity.type
_entity.pdbx_description
1 polymer ?
#
loop_
_entity_poly.entity_id
_entity_poly.type
_entity_poly.pdbx_seq_one_letter_code
_entity_poly.pdbx_strand_id
1 'polypeptide(L)'
;MLDLLFRNIGISTGSGRYDIGVKDGLIIRFEPVGAGEELPPAQETIAGEGRILLPGLVEAHIHLDKAFLTEKSPVAAGGLAEAIAVTRALKNHYTYEDISSRATRVLERSARFGVTSMRCQVEVDPIIGLQAMEATLALKEKWRDTIDLQLVVFPQEGIIQQPGTAELMEESLRMGADVVGGIPYNDYSANDHVKIVFDLAEKYGKPVDLHIDFSDNPSELNILMVAEETINRGYQGRVAAGHVTSLGSVARDHALQYAEKLAEADLQIICLPATDLYLGGRQDEQAARRGLTPVKLLQAAGVNVTMGTNNIRNAFTPYGTGDPLDIALLLANTAQFGTTVELAKIMEMATSHAARALGLAQYGISVGANADLVLVQADRVEDVIIDRPPRLGVWKNGKKKSEMVVEARRF
;
A
#
# COMPACT_ATOMS: atom_id res chain seq x y z
N MET A 1 -3.86 31.95 16.77
CA MET A 1 -3.08 30.93 17.48
C MET A 1 -3.18 29.64 16.68
N LEU A 2 -2.05 28.96 16.45
CA LEU A 2 -1.97 27.65 15.82
C LEU A 2 -2.14 26.55 16.87
N ASP A 3 -2.52 25.34 16.44
CA ASP A 3 -2.51 24.17 17.31
C ASP A 3 -1.09 23.62 17.42
N LEU A 4 -0.40 23.51 16.27
CA LEU A 4 0.94 22.95 16.17
C LEU A 4 1.78 23.77 15.19
N LEU A 5 3.06 23.98 15.52
CA LEU A 5 4.04 24.64 14.68
C LEU A 5 5.31 23.79 14.61
N PHE A 6 5.63 23.26 13.44
CA PHE A 6 6.93 22.66 13.16
C PHE A 6 7.89 23.76 12.73
N ARG A 7 9.06 23.82 13.34
CA ARG A 7 10.08 24.81 13.02
C ARG A 7 11.31 24.20 12.41
N ASN A 8 11.87 24.84 11.39
CA ASN A 8 13.15 24.45 10.79
C ASN A 8 13.16 22.96 10.40
N ILE A 9 12.28 22.56 9.49
CA ILE A 9 12.19 21.18 8.97
C ILE A 9 12.59 21.12 7.50
N GLY A 10 13.29 20.05 7.12
CA GLY A 10 13.38 19.66 5.72
C GLY A 10 12.11 18.94 5.28
N ILE A 11 11.87 18.84 3.97
CA ILE A 11 10.70 18.16 3.40
C ILE A 11 11.12 17.16 2.32
N SER A 12 10.29 16.15 2.10
CA SER A 12 10.55 15.11 1.08
C SER A 12 10.43 15.59 -0.36
N THR A 13 9.71 16.69 -0.62
CA THR A 13 9.34 17.14 -1.97
C THR A 13 10.20 18.28 -2.52
N GLY A 14 11.31 18.64 -1.85
CA GLY A 14 12.17 19.71 -2.34
C GLY A 14 13.36 20.05 -1.45
N SER A 15 14.16 21.03 -1.90
CA SER A 15 15.27 21.57 -1.13
C SER A 15 14.80 22.72 -0.22
N GLY A 16 15.41 22.85 0.96
CA GLY A 16 15.21 24.00 1.84
C GLY A 16 14.76 23.60 3.24
N ARG A 17 14.57 24.62 4.08
CA ARG A 17 14.06 24.49 5.45
C ARG A 17 12.80 25.33 5.57
N TYR A 18 11.79 24.77 6.21
CA TYR A 18 10.46 25.38 6.30
C TYR A 18 9.96 25.42 7.74
N ASP A 19 9.06 26.36 8.00
CA ASP A 19 8.20 26.39 9.17
C ASP A 19 6.76 26.03 8.71
N ILE A 20 6.11 25.09 9.41
CA ILE A 20 4.79 24.56 9.03
C ILE A 20 3.81 24.73 10.18
N GLY A 21 2.73 25.47 9.91
CA GLY A 21 1.69 25.77 10.87
C GLY A 21 0.43 24.96 10.61
N VAL A 22 -0.09 24.34 11.67
CA VAL A 22 -1.30 23.51 11.65
C VAL A 22 -2.39 24.13 12.51
N LYS A 23 -3.61 24.10 12.00
CA LYS A 23 -4.82 24.51 12.73
C LYS A 23 -6.02 23.68 12.28
N ASP A 24 -6.83 23.24 13.24
CA ASP A 24 -8.06 22.46 13.02
C ASP A 24 -7.79 21.21 12.17
N GLY A 25 -6.64 20.57 12.38
CA GLY A 25 -6.21 19.37 11.67
C GLY A 25 -5.67 19.59 10.25
N LEU A 26 -5.60 20.84 9.78
CA LEU A 26 -5.10 21.20 8.44
C LEU A 26 -3.80 21.98 8.50
N ILE A 27 -2.95 21.80 7.49
CA ILE A 27 -1.81 22.67 7.26
C ILE A 27 -2.33 24.00 6.73
N ILE A 28 -2.12 25.09 7.47
CA ILE A 28 -2.56 26.43 7.08
C ILE A 28 -1.41 27.38 6.76
N ARG A 29 -0.18 27.01 7.12
CA ARG A 29 1.04 27.75 6.73
C ARG A 29 2.14 26.80 6.31
N PHE A 30 2.86 27.19 5.26
CA PHE A 30 4.04 26.52 4.73
C PHE A 30 4.97 27.62 4.23
N GLU A 31 6.01 27.95 5.00
CA GLU A 31 6.85 29.12 4.74
C GLU A 31 8.34 28.77 4.86
N PRO A 32 9.23 29.28 3.98
CA PRO A 32 10.66 29.11 4.15
C PRO A 32 11.14 29.73 5.47
N VAL A 33 12.08 29.07 6.15
CA VAL A 33 12.70 29.63 7.36
C VAL A 33 13.35 30.99 7.03
N GLY A 34 13.03 32.00 7.83
CA GLY A 34 13.60 33.34 7.67
C GLY A 34 12.88 34.21 6.63
N ALA A 35 11.67 33.85 6.21
CA ALA A 35 10.83 34.65 5.31
C ALA A 35 10.43 36.05 5.85
N GLY A 36 10.84 36.42 7.07
CA GLY A 36 10.74 37.79 7.60
C GLY A 36 9.42 38.13 8.28
N GLU A 37 8.40 37.26 8.22
CA GLU A 37 7.17 37.39 9.02
C GLU A 37 7.34 36.78 10.41
N GLU A 38 6.79 37.44 11.44
CA GLU A 38 6.70 36.86 12.77
C GLU A 38 5.69 35.70 12.76
N LEU A 39 6.15 34.50 13.14
CA LEU A 39 5.29 33.32 13.18
C LEU A 39 4.25 33.48 14.31
N PRO A 40 2.97 33.14 14.07
CA PRO A 40 1.93 33.23 15.07
C PRO A 40 2.23 32.29 16.24
N PRO A 41 1.77 32.62 17.45
CA PRO A 41 1.90 31.72 18.60
C PRO A 41 1.15 30.41 18.33
N ALA A 42 1.73 29.30 18.79
CA ALA A 42 1.18 27.95 18.70
C ALA A 42 1.01 27.32 20.09
N GLN A 43 0.03 26.44 20.25
CA GLN A 43 -0.15 25.68 21.50
C GLN A 43 1.03 24.73 21.75
N GLU A 44 1.49 24.04 20.70
CA GLU A 44 2.68 23.20 20.71
C GLU A 44 3.65 23.65 19.60
N THR A 45 4.94 23.71 19.90
CA THR A 45 6.00 23.99 18.91
C THR A 45 7.00 22.85 18.90
N ILE A 46 7.23 22.28 17.72
CA ILE A 46 8.19 21.19 17.50
C ILE A 46 9.46 21.78 16.85
N ALA A 47 10.60 21.62 17.53
CA ALA A 47 11.89 21.95 16.95
C ALA A 47 12.33 20.83 15.99
N GLY A 48 12.27 21.09 14.68
CA GLY A 48 12.70 20.16 13.64
C GLY A 48 14.22 20.01 13.55
N GLU A 49 14.97 21.08 13.85
CA GLU A 49 16.45 21.14 13.80
C GLU A 49 17.06 20.78 12.43
N GLY A 50 16.28 20.87 11.37
CA GLY A 50 16.65 20.51 10.00
C GLY A 50 16.22 19.11 9.58
N ARG A 51 15.61 18.34 10.48
CA ARG A 51 15.17 16.98 10.18
C ARG A 51 14.05 16.94 9.16
N ILE A 52 13.95 15.82 8.46
CA ILE A 52 12.94 15.59 7.43
C ILE A 52 11.56 15.36 8.07
N LEU A 53 10.59 16.15 7.62
CA LEU A 53 9.17 15.89 7.81
C LEU A 53 8.61 15.23 6.54
N LEU A 54 7.97 14.09 6.71
CA LEU A 54 7.25 13.36 5.66
C LEU A 54 5.75 13.60 5.83
N PRO A 55 4.95 13.56 4.74
CA PRO A 55 3.54 13.27 4.89
C PRO A 55 3.37 11.86 5.48
N GLY A 56 2.22 11.59 6.08
CA GLY A 56 1.88 10.27 6.60
C GLY A 56 2.14 9.18 5.56
N LEU A 57 2.84 8.12 5.94
CA LEU A 57 3.11 7.01 5.01
C LEU A 57 1.80 6.32 4.64
N VAL A 58 1.77 5.78 3.43
CA VAL A 58 0.60 5.09 2.88
C VAL A 58 0.97 3.64 2.58
N GLU A 59 0.24 2.70 3.18
CA GLU A 59 0.34 1.28 2.85
C GLU A 59 -0.68 0.95 1.77
N ALA A 60 -0.21 0.77 0.54
CA ALA A 60 -1.09 0.66 -0.63
C ALA A 60 -1.75 -0.71 -0.77
N HIS A 61 -1.20 -1.77 -0.17
CA HIS A 61 -1.73 -3.13 -0.34
C HIS A 61 -1.25 -4.06 0.75
N ILE A 62 -2.18 -4.49 1.61
CA ILE A 62 -1.86 -5.41 2.71
C ILE A 62 -3.03 -6.35 3.04
N HIS A 63 -2.73 -7.55 3.52
CA HIS A 63 -3.73 -8.48 4.03
C HIS A 63 -3.65 -8.60 5.55
N LEU A 64 -4.61 -7.99 6.26
CA LEU A 64 -4.67 -8.01 7.73
C LEU A 64 -5.27 -9.31 8.28
N ASP A 65 -6.25 -9.84 7.57
CA ASP A 65 -7.03 -11.04 7.91
C ASP A 65 -6.19 -12.32 7.96
N LYS A 66 -5.11 -12.39 7.17
CA LYS A 66 -4.14 -13.51 7.15
C LYS A 66 -2.75 -13.18 7.72
N ALA A 67 -2.59 -12.06 8.42
CA ALA A 67 -1.32 -11.75 9.10
C ALA A 67 -1.02 -12.76 10.22
N PHE A 68 0.26 -13.11 10.43
CA PHE A 68 0.74 -13.97 11.54
C PHE A 68 0.23 -15.43 11.56
N LEU A 69 -0.26 -15.97 10.44
CA LEU A 69 -0.71 -17.36 10.39
C LEU A 69 0.42 -18.38 10.59
N THR A 70 1.68 -17.99 10.42
CA THR A 70 2.84 -18.84 10.75
C THR A 70 2.85 -19.26 12.23
N GLU A 71 2.23 -18.49 13.13
CA GLU A 71 2.12 -18.83 14.56
C GLU A 71 1.12 -19.98 14.80
N LYS A 72 0.19 -20.20 13.87
CA LYS A 72 -0.81 -21.29 13.90
C LYS A 72 -0.37 -22.53 13.14
N SER A 73 0.36 -22.33 12.04
CA SER A 73 0.94 -23.40 11.24
C SER A 73 2.32 -22.97 10.76
N PRO A 74 3.42 -23.51 11.32
CA PRO A 74 4.76 -23.17 10.87
C PRO A 74 4.91 -23.60 9.40
N VAL A 75 5.25 -22.64 8.55
CA VAL A 75 5.19 -22.76 7.09
C VAL A 75 6.30 -23.67 6.56
N ALA A 76 5.91 -24.62 5.71
CA ALA A 76 6.76 -25.18 4.66
C ALA A 76 5.96 -25.14 3.35
N ALA A 77 5.92 -24.00 2.67
CA ALA A 77 5.28 -23.85 1.36
C ALA A 77 6.32 -23.58 0.26
N GLY A 78 6.43 -24.51 -0.68
CA GLY A 78 7.33 -24.56 -1.82
C GLY A 78 6.88 -23.78 -3.06
N GLY A 79 5.65 -23.23 -3.11
CA GLY A 79 5.24 -22.28 -4.15
C GLY A 79 3.87 -21.62 -3.93
N LEU A 80 3.41 -20.80 -4.88
CA LEU A 80 2.13 -20.07 -4.80
C LEU A 80 0.92 -20.99 -4.57
N ALA A 81 0.83 -22.09 -5.33
CA ALA A 81 -0.28 -23.05 -5.20
C ALA A 81 -0.34 -23.70 -3.81
N GLU A 82 0.82 -24.03 -3.23
CA GLU A 82 0.90 -24.59 -1.88
C GLU A 82 0.56 -23.56 -0.82
N ALA A 83 1.00 -22.30 -1.00
CA ALA A 83 0.62 -21.20 -0.10
C ALA A 83 -0.91 -21.00 -0.08
N ILE A 84 -1.56 -21.02 -1.25
CA ILE A 84 -3.03 -20.97 -1.37
C ILE A 84 -3.66 -22.16 -0.63
N ALA A 85 -3.19 -23.38 -0.87
CA ALA A 85 -3.76 -24.59 -0.24
C ALA A 85 -3.64 -24.57 1.29
N VAL A 86 -2.47 -24.18 1.82
CA VAL A 86 -2.23 -24.08 3.27
C VAL A 86 -3.11 -23.00 3.90
N THR A 87 -3.18 -21.82 3.30
CA THR A 87 -4.04 -20.74 3.81
C THR A 87 -5.51 -21.13 3.76
N ARG A 88 -5.97 -21.77 2.67
CA ARG A 88 -7.34 -22.29 2.55
C ARG A 88 -7.68 -23.30 3.64
N ALA A 89 -6.76 -24.18 4.02
CA ALA A 89 -6.99 -25.13 5.12
C ALA A 89 -7.18 -24.41 6.47
N LEU A 90 -6.43 -23.34 6.72
CA LEU A 90 -6.50 -22.54 7.95
C LEU A 90 -7.79 -21.72 8.07
N LYS A 91 -8.41 -21.33 6.94
CA LYS A 91 -9.68 -20.57 6.90
C LYS A 91 -10.79 -21.18 7.76
N ASN A 92 -10.89 -22.51 7.80
CA ASN A 92 -11.91 -23.21 8.61
C ASN A 92 -11.83 -22.91 10.12
N HIS A 93 -10.71 -22.35 10.58
CA HIS A 93 -10.46 -22.03 11.98
C HIS A 93 -10.37 -20.52 12.22
N TYR A 94 -10.78 -19.71 11.23
CA TYR A 94 -10.85 -18.27 11.41
C TYR A 94 -12.02 -17.95 12.33
N THR A 95 -11.79 -17.01 13.24
CA THR A 95 -12.84 -16.40 14.05
C THR A 95 -12.67 -14.90 14.02
N TYR A 96 -13.77 -14.20 14.29
CA TYR A 96 -13.78 -12.75 14.41
C TYR A 96 -12.69 -12.24 15.38
N GLU A 97 -12.56 -12.88 16.55
CA GLU A 97 -11.60 -12.50 17.59
C GLU A 97 -10.15 -12.72 17.16
N ASP A 98 -9.89 -13.84 16.48
CA ASP A 98 -8.56 -14.16 15.98
C ASP A 98 -8.10 -13.17 14.91
N ILE A 99 -8.94 -12.92 13.92
CA ILE A 99 -8.69 -11.94 12.87
C ILE A 99 -8.45 -10.56 13.49
N SER A 100 -9.35 -10.13 14.38
CA SER A 100 -9.26 -8.83 15.06
C SER A 100 -7.96 -8.67 15.83
N SER A 101 -7.52 -9.71 16.56
CA SER A 101 -6.30 -9.70 17.34
C SER A 101 -5.05 -9.59 16.47
N ARG A 102 -4.95 -10.41 15.41
CA ARG A 102 -3.79 -10.41 14.50
C ARG A 102 -3.70 -9.11 13.70
N ALA A 103 -4.83 -8.63 13.18
CA ALA A 103 -4.91 -7.36 12.47
C ALA A 103 -4.53 -6.16 13.38
N THR A 104 -5.01 -6.14 14.63
CA THR A 104 -4.64 -5.10 15.61
C THR A 104 -3.13 -5.03 15.83
N ARG A 105 -2.43 -6.17 15.93
CA ARG A 105 -0.96 -6.20 16.06
C ARG A 105 -0.25 -5.53 14.87
N VAL A 106 -0.78 -5.68 13.65
CA VAL A 106 -0.24 -5.00 12.45
C VAL A 106 -0.53 -3.51 12.51
N LEU A 107 -1.77 -3.11 12.82
CA LEU A 107 -2.18 -1.70 12.88
C LEU A 107 -1.37 -0.92 13.92
N GLU A 108 -1.15 -1.49 15.11
CA GLU A 108 -0.32 -0.90 16.15
C GLU A 108 1.13 -0.66 15.69
N ARG A 109 1.71 -1.62 14.96
CA ARG A 109 3.06 -1.49 14.41
C ARG A 109 3.11 -0.41 13.34
N SER A 110 2.19 -0.49 12.37
CA SER A 110 2.11 0.40 11.22
C SER A 110 1.91 1.86 11.65
N ALA A 111 1.05 2.11 12.63
CA ALA A 111 0.85 3.44 13.21
C ALA A 111 2.16 4.04 13.75
N ARG A 112 2.97 3.24 14.47
CA ARG A 112 4.28 3.67 14.99
C ARG A 112 5.32 3.89 13.88
N PHE A 113 5.20 3.17 12.78
CA PHE A 113 6.04 3.37 11.60
C PHE A 113 5.63 4.60 10.76
N GLY A 114 4.55 5.28 11.14
CA GLY A 114 4.09 6.50 10.50
C GLY A 114 3.03 6.27 9.41
N VAL A 115 2.43 5.08 9.36
CA VAL A 115 1.32 4.80 8.43
C VAL A 115 0.05 5.50 8.92
N THR A 116 -0.56 6.30 8.04
CA THR A 116 -1.79 7.07 8.33
C THR A 116 -2.95 6.74 7.40
N SER A 117 -2.68 5.98 6.34
CA SER A 117 -3.66 5.46 5.39
C SER A 117 -3.22 4.07 4.94
N MET A 118 -4.17 3.14 4.80
CA MET A 118 -3.89 1.75 4.49
C MET A 118 -5.03 1.15 3.66
N ARG A 119 -4.71 0.43 2.58
CA ARG A 119 -5.68 -0.37 1.83
C ARG A 119 -5.50 -1.85 2.14
N CYS A 120 -6.53 -2.43 2.75
CA CYS A 120 -6.56 -3.79 3.23
C CYS A 120 -7.37 -4.67 2.28
N GLN A 121 -6.74 -5.73 1.78
CA GLN A 121 -7.40 -6.81 1.06
C GLN A 121 -8.05 -7.73 2.09
N VAL A 122 -9.34 -7.99 1.94
CA VAL A 122 -10.14 -8.75 2.91
C VAL A 122 -10.83 -9.91 2.22
N GLU A 123 -10.43 -11.12 2.58
CA GLU A 123 -10.96 -12.31 1.92
C GLU A 123 -12.45 -12.52 2.22
N VAL A 124 -13.20 -12.87 1.18
CA VAL A 124 -14.62 -13.23 1.26
C VAL A 124 -14.88 -14.40 0.32
N ASP A 125 -15.36 -15.51 0.88
CA ASP A 125 -15.69 -16.73 0.15
C ASP A 125 -16.64 -17.62 0.99
N PRO A 126 -17.26 -18.67 0.42
CA PRO A 126 -18.17 -19.55 1.16
C PRO A 126 -17.57 -20.34 2.34
N ILE A 127 -16.24 -20.39 2.48
CA ILE A 127 -15.55 -21.10 3.58
C ILE A 127 -15.58 -20.22 4.84
N ILE A 128 -15.22 -18.94 4.70
CA ILE A 128 -15.17 -17.97 5.82
C ILE A 128 -16.42 -17.10 5.95
N GLY A 129 -17.28 -17.09 4.93
CA GLY A 129 -18.41 -16.18 4.83
C GLY A 129 -17.96 -14.72 4.88
N LEU A 130 -18.57 -13.94 5.77
CA LEU A 130 -18.31 -12.50 5.94
C LEU A 130 -17.46 -12.17 7.17
N GLN A 131 -16.97 -13.18 7.92
CA GLN A 131 -16.33 -12.95 9.22
C GLN A 131 -15.11 -12.02 9.15
N ALA A 132 -14.29 -12.13 8.10
CA ALA A 132 -13.13 -11.26 7.91
C ALA A 132 -13.55 -9.81 7.60
N MET A 133 -14.62 -9.62 6.82
CA MET A 133 -15.19 -8.31 6.52
C MET A 133 -15.80 -7.66 7.77
N GLU A 134 -16.57 -8.42 8.56
CA GLU A 134 -17.13 -7.95 9.83
C GLU A 134 -16.05 -7.46 10.81
N ALA A 135 -14.99 -8.26 10.99
CA ALA A 135 -13.87 -7.92 11.86
C ALA A 135 -13.11 -6.68 11.38
N THR A 136 -12.84 -6.57 10.08
CA THR A 136 -12.06 -5.46 9.52
C THR A 136 -12.87 -4.16 9.43
N LEU A 137 -14.19 -4.21 9.22
CA LEU A 137 -15.08 -3.05 9.33
C LEU A 137 -15.11 -2.48 10.76
N ALA A 138 -15.19 -3.35 11.78
CA ALA A 138 -15.11 -2.92 13.17
C ALA A 138 -13.74 -2.27 13.49
N LEU A 139 -12.65 -2.80 12.92
CA LEU A 139 -11.32 -2.19 13.06
C LEU A 139 -11.22 -0.85 12.35
N LYS A 140 -11.78 -0.71 11.14
CA LYS A 140 -11.82 0.56 10.41
C LYS A 140 -12.45 1.67 11.26
N GLU A 141 -13.58 1.40 11.88
CA GLU A 141 -14.25 2.37 12.76
C GLU A 141 -13.43 2.69 14.02
N LYS A 142 -12.82 1.67 14.64
CA LYS A 142 -11.98 1.80 15.84
C LYS A 142 -10.70 2.60 15.58
N TRP A 143 -10.13 2.49 14.39
CA TRP A 143 -8.81 3.04 14.04
C TRP A 143 -8.86 4.35 13.25
N ARG A 144 -10.06 4.85 12.88
CA ARG A 144 -10.25 6.06 12.06
C ARG A 144 -9.48 7.30 12.52
N ASP A 145 -9.22 7.42 13.82
CA ASP A 145 -8.49 8.57 14.37
C ASP A 145 -6.97 8.42 14.27
N THR A 146 -6.46 7.30 13.74
CA THR A 146 -5.03 6.95 13.69
C THR A 146 -4.61 6.50 12.29
N ILE A 147 -5.35 5.59 11.67
CA ILE A 147 -5.12 5.11 10.30
C ILE A 147 -6.46 5.05 9.56
N ASP A 148 -6.53 5.69 8.40
CA ASP A 148 -7.68 5.54 7.50
C ASP A 148 -7.58 4.21 6.75
N LEU A 149 -8.51 3.30 7.00
CA LEU A 149 -8.56 2.00 6.33
C LEU A 149 -9.52 2.03 5.14
N GLN A 150 -9.03 1.64 3.95
CA GLN A 150 -9.85 1.23 2.82
C GLN A 150 -9.91 -0.29 2.77
N LEU A 151 -11.10 -0.87 2.73
CA LEU A 151 -11.31 -2.31 2.68
C LEU A 151 -11.67 -2.74 1.26
N VAL A 152 -10.84 -3.61 0.68
CA VAL A 152 -11.08 -4.27 -0.60
C VAL A 152 -11.78 -5.60 -0.34
N VAL A 153 -12.95 -5.80 -0.94
CA VAL A 153 -13.60 -7.11 -0.90
C VAL A 153 -12.90 -8.06 -1.88
N PHE A 154 -12.23 -9.09 -1.38
CA PHE A 154 -11.27 -9.87 -2.14
C PHE A 154 -11.67 -11.36 -2.28
N PRO A 155 -11.98 -11.84 -3.50
CA PRO A 155 -12.42 -13.22 -3.72
C PRO A 155 -11.22 -14.16 -3.93
N GLN A 156 -10.41 -14.41 -2.89
CA GLN A 156 -9.14 -15.18 -2.99
C GLN A 156 -9.30 -16.54 -3.68
N GLU A 157 -10.42 -17.22 -3.48
CA GLU A 157 -10.70 -18.54 -4.06
C GLU A 157 -11.36 -18.45 -5.45
N GLY A 158 -11.46 -17.27 -6.06
CA GLY A 158 -12.19 -17.01 -7.30
C GLY A 158 -13.69 -16.78 -7.10
N ILE A 159 -14.31 -16.12 -8.07
CA ILE A 159 -15.73 -15.76 -8.07
C ILE A 159 -16.56 -16.88 -8.70
N ILE A 160 -16.13 -17.39 -9.85
CA ILE A 160 -16.90 -18.36 -10.64
C ILE A 160 -16.64 -19.77 -10.13
N GLN A 161 -15.37 -20.08 -9.81
CA GLN A 161 -15.00 -21.40 -9.30
C GLN A 161 -15.49 -21.67 -7.86
N GLN A 162 -15.88 -20.64 -7.11
CA GLN A 162 -16.54 -20.78 -5.81
C GLN A 162 -17.94 -20.16 -5.86
N PRO A 163 -18.99 -20.97 -6.16
CA PRO A 163 -20.36 -20.49 -6.16
C PRO A 163 -20.76 -19.87 -4.81
N GLY A 164 -21.43 -18.71 -4.85
CA GLY A 164 -21.79 -17.93 -3.65
C GLY A 164 -20.85 -16.76 -3.37
N THR A 165 -19.64 -16.74 -3.96
CA THR A 165 -18.67 -15.65 -3.73
C THR A 165 -19.20 -14.31 -4.24
N ALA A 166 -19.84 -14.25 -5.41
CA ALA A 166 -20.35 -12.99 -5.97
C ALA A 166 -21.41 -12.34 -5.05
N GLU A 167 -22.29 -13.13 -4.46
CA GLU A 167 -23.31 -12.67 -3.51
C GLU A 167 -22.68 -12.14 -2.22
N LEU A 168 -21.65 -12.82 -1.70
CA LEU A 168 -20.91 -12.36 -0.52
C LEU A 168 -20.09 -11.10 -0.81
N MET A 169 -19.54 -10.97 -2.03
CA MET A 169 -18.86 -9.75 -2.45
C MET A 169 -19.83 -8.58 -2.47
N GLU A 170 -21.01 -8.77 -3.07
CA GLU A 170 -22.06 -7.76 -3.10
C GLU A 170 -22.53 -7.37 -1.68
N GLU A 171 -22.71 -8.34 -0.79
CA GLU A 171 -23.10 -8.07 0.60
C GLU A 171 -22.01 -7.28 1.35
N SER A 172 -20.74 -7.59 1.12
CA SER A 172 -19.63 -6.82 1.71
C SER A 172 -19.62 -5.35 1.25
N LEU A 173 -19.98 -5.08 -0.01
CA LEU A 173 -20.14 -3.71 -0.52
C LEU A 173 -21.30 -2.98 0.17
N ARG A 174 -22.42 -3.67 0.43
CA ARG A 174 -23.55 -3.11 1.21
C ARG A 174 -23.18 -2.85 2.66
N MET A 175 -22.34 -3.69 3.26
CA MET A 175 -21.84 -3.51 4.63
C MET A 175 -20.87 -2.33 4.77
N GLY A 176 -20.26 -1.87 3.67
CA GLY A 176 -19.41 -0.69 3.66
C GLY A 176 -17.97 -0.92 3.20
N ALA A 177 -17.68 -2.00 2.47
CA ALA A 177 -16.41 -2.14 1.76
C ALA A 177 -16.20 -0.97 0.77
N ASP A 178 -14.95 -0.55 0.61
CA ASP A 178 -14.59 0.67 -0.12
C ASP A 178 -14.21 0.40 -1.58
N VAL A 179 -13.71 -0.80 -1.86
CA VAL A 179 -13.07 -1.14 -3.15
C VAL A 179 -13.48 -2.56 -3.55
N VAL A 180 -13.72 -2.78 -4.85
CA VAL A 180 -13.99 -4.12 -5.39
C VAL A 180 -12.68 -4.80 -5.77
N GLY A 181 -12.44 -6.00 -5.23
CA GLY A 181 -11.25 -6.79 -5.53
C GLY A 181 -11.48 -7.91 -6.52
N GLY A 182 -10.39 -8.53 -6.96
CA GLY A 182 -10.42 -9.68 -7.87
C GLY A 182 -9.08 -10.40 -7.99
N ILE A 183 -9.11 -11.60 -8.52
CA ILE A 183 -7.97 -12.51 -8.75
C ILE A 183 -8.19 -13.37 -10.01
N PRO A 184 -8.26 -12.77 -11.22
CA PRO A 184 -8.67 -13.46 -12.43
C PRO A 184 -7.83 -14.69 -12.81
N TYR A 185 -6.57 -14.77 -12.38
CA TYR A 185 -5.70 -15.94 -12.62
C TYR A 185 -6.03 -17.14 -11.73
N ASN A 186 -6.81 -16.95 -10.66
CA ASN A 186 -7.29 -18.01 -9.79
C ASN A 186 -8.82 -18.17 -9.92
N ASP A 187 -9.28 -18.29 -11.17
CA ASP A 187 -10.68 -18.53 -11.49
C ASP A 187 -10.81 -19.32 -12.80
N TYR A 188 -12.00 -19.83 -13.12
CA TYR A 188 -12.24 -20.60 -14.35
C TYR A 188 -12.23 -19.75 -15.62
N SER A 189 -12.57 -18.45 -15.52
CA SER A 189 -12.60 -17.52 -16.65
C SER A 189 -12.13 -16.14 -16.19
N ALA A 190 -10.92 -15.76 -16.58
CA ALA A 190 -10.36 -14.44 -16.29
C ALA A 190 -11.25 -13.32 -16.86
N ASN A 191 -11.77 -13.50 -18.08
CA ASN A 191 -12.65 -12.55 -18.75
C ASN A 191 -13.94 -12.29 -17.95
N ASP A 192 -14.64 -13.36 -17.58
CA ASP A 192 -15.91 -13.24 -16.87
C ASP A 192 -15.69 -12.75 -15.43
N HIS A 193 -14.58 -13.15 -14.80
CA HIS A 193 -14.17 -12.63 -13.50
C HIS A 193 -14.00 -11.11 -13.53
N VAL A 194 -13.21 -10.59 -14.49
CA VAL A 194 -12.99 -9.14 -14.64
C VAL A 194 -14.32 -8.43 -14.88
N LYS A 195 -15.19 -8.95 -15.75
CA LYS A 195 -16.52 -8.35 -15.99
C LYS A 195 -17.36 -8.26 -14.73
N ILE A 196 -17.43 -9.32 -13.92
CA ILE A 196 -18.19 -9.30 -12.66
C ILE A 196 -17.64 -8.24 -11.70
N VAL A 197 -16.31 -8.11 -11.60
CA VAL A 197 -15.67 -7.10 -10.77
C VAL A 197 -16.05 -5.69 -11.23
N PHE A 198 -15.97 -5.40 -12.53
CA PHE A 198 -16.35 -4.10 -13.06
C PHE A 198 -17.87 -3.83 -12.95
N ASP A 199 -18.72 -4.83 -13.15
CA ASP A 199 -20.18 -4.70 -12.97
C ASP A 199 -20.53 -4.33 -11.52
N LEU A 200 -19.88 -4.96 -10.53
CA LEU A 200 -20.02 -4.60 -9.12
C LEU A 200 -19.49 -3.19 -8.84
N ALA A 201 -18.32 -2.85 -9.39
CA ALA A 201 -17.71 -1.55 -9.20
C ALA A 201 -18.60 -0.42 -9.72
N GLU A 202 -19.20 -0.58 -10.91
CA GLU A 202 -20.14 0.37 -11.51
C GLU A 202 -21.43 0.47 -10.70
N LYS A 203 -22.03 -0.67 -10.34
CA LYS A 203 -23.27 -0.73 -9.56
C LYS A 203 -23.18 0.03 -8.24
N TYR A 204 -22.02 -0.04 -7.57
CA TYR A 204 -21.79 0.59 -6.27
C TYR A 204 -20.96 1.88 -6.34
N GLY A 205 -20.55 2.31 -7.55
CA GLY A 205 -19.71 3.48 -7.76
C GLY A 205 -18.35 3.41 -7.05
N LYS A 206 -17.78 2.23 -6.86
CA LYS A 206 -16.52 1.99 -6.13
C LYS A 206 -15.32 1.85 -7.07
N PRO A 207 -14.09 2.16 -6.62
CA PRO A 207 -12.86 1.81 -7.32
C PRO A 207 -12.62 0.28 -7.33
N VAL A 208 -11.63 -0.15 -8.12
CA VAL A 208 -11.22 -1.54 -8.30
C VAL A 208 -9.76 -1.73 -7.88
N ASP A 209 -9.43 -2.86 -7.25
CA ASP A 209 -8.05 -3.23 -6.90
C ASP A 209 -7.83 -4.74 -7.06
N LEU A 210 -7.07 -5.15 -8.08
CA LEU A 210 -6.94 -6.53 -8.51
C LEU A 210 -5.59 -7.15 -8.12
N HIS A 211 -5.60 -8.41 -7.71
CA HIS A 211 -4.40 -9.26 -7.81
C HIS A 211 -4.33 -9.82 -9.23
N ILE A 212 -3.30 -9.47 -10.00
CA ILE A 212 -3.24 -9.86 -11.41
C ILE A 212 -1.85 -10.27 -11.85
N ASP A 213 -1.81 -11.24 -12.77
CA ASP A 213 -0.59 -11.71 -13.43
C ASP A 213 0.56 -12.04 -12.45
N PHE A 214 0.22 -12.75 -11.37
CA PHE A 214 1.20 -13.23 -10.39
C PHE A 214 1.86 -14.54 -10.86
N SER A 215 2.69 -14.40 -11.89
CA SER A 215 3.35 -15.49 -12.59
C SER A 215 4.65 -15.04 -13.24
N ASP A 216 5.52 -15.99 -13.53
CA ASP A 216 6.77 -15.80 -14.29
C ASP A 216 6.58 -16.01 -15.80
N ASN A 217 5.37 -16.36 -16.25
CA ASN A 217 5.06 -16.63 -17.66
C ASN A 217 4.76 -15.31 -18.42
N PRO A 218 5.56 -14.91 -19.43
CA PRO A 218 5.34 -13.66 -20.16
C PRO A 218 4.08 -13.65 -21.04
N SER A 219 3.37 -14.77 -21.17
CA SER A 219 2.11 -14.88 -21.92
C SER A 219 0.87 -14.62 -21.05
N GLU A 220 1.01 -14.62 -19.73
CA GLU A 220 -0.08 -14.37 -18.78
C GLU A 220 -0.20 -12.86 -18.53
N LEU A 221 -1.01 -12.18 -19.33
CA LEU A 221 -1.11 -10.72 -19.38
C LEU A 221 -2.57 -10.25 -19.28
N ASN A 222 -3.30 -10.72 -18.27
CA ASN A 222 -4.68 -10.27 -18.04
C ASN A 222 -4.75 -8.76 -17.77
N ILE A 223 -3.66 -8.13 -17.34
CA ILE A 223 -3.56 -6.67 -17.17
C ILE A 223 -3.93 -5.89 -18.44
N LEU A 224 -3.70 -6.45 -19.63
CA LEU A 224 -4.07 -5.80 -20.90
C LEU A 224 -5.59 -5.75 -21.09
N MET A 225 -6.27 -6.84 -20.73
CA MET A 225 -7.74 -6.90 -20.72
C MET A 225 -8.33 -5.95 -19.68
N VAL A 226 -7.71 -5.86 -18.50
CA VAL A 226 -8.13 -4.88 -17.47
C VAL A 226 -7.94 -3.45 -17.94
N ALA A 227 -6.85 -3.13 -18.63
CA ALA A 227 -6.63 -1.80 -19.21
C ALA A 227 -7.74 -1.46 -20.24
N GLU A 228 -8.08 -2.41 -21.12
CA GLU A 228 -9.16 -2.24 -22.09
C GLU A 228 -10.52 -2.03 -21.40
N GLU A 229 -10.87 -2.86 -20.42
CA GLU A 229 -12.13 -2.74 -19.68
C GLU A 229 -12.21 -1.42 -18.91
N THR A 230 -11.08 -0.97 -18.34
CA THR A 230 -10.96 0.33 -17.67
C THR A 230 -11.30 1.47 -18.61
N ILE A 231 -10.76 1.46 -19.83
CA ILE A 231 -11.02 2.49 -20.83
C ILE A 231 -12.48 2.43 -21.29
N ASN A 232 -12.97 1.25 -21.62
CA ASN A 232 -14.32 1.03 -22.14
C ASN A 232 -15.42 1.51 -21.16
N ARG A 233 -15.16 1.40 -19.86
CA ARG A 233 -16.11 1.78 -18.79
C ARG A 233 -15.86 3.18 -18.21
N GLY A 234 -14.84 3.90 -18.68
CA GLY A 234 -14.53 5.24 -18.14
C GLY A 234 -13.99 5.21 -16.71
N TYR A 235 -13.26 4.14 -16.35
CA TYR A 235 -12.74 3.88 -15.00
C TYR A 235 -11.28 4.33 -14.79
N GLN A 236 -10.72 5.10 -15.74
CA GLN A 236 -9.36 5.62 -15.65
C GLN A 236 -9.10 6.32 -14.31
N GLY A 237 -7.94 6.03 -13.69
CA GLY A 237 -7.55 6.59 -12.40
C GLY A 237 -8.24 5.95 -11.19
N ARG A 238 -9.12 4.97 -11.40
CA ARG A 238 -9.90 4.28 -10.35
C ARG A 238 -9.62 2.79 -10.23
N VAL A 239 -8.63 2.29 -10.98
CA VAL A 239 -8.28 0.86 -11.06
C VAL A 239 -6.82 0.67 -10.65
N ALA A 240 -6.61 -0.14 -9.62
CA ALA A 240 -5.30 -0.57 -9.16
C ALA A 240 -5.06 -2.05 -9.47
N ALA A 241 -3.79 -2.41 -9.63
CA ALA A 241 -3.35 -3.77 -9.90
C ALA A 241 -2.07 -4.09 -9.13
N GLY A 242 -2.16 -5.06 -8.21
CA GLY A 242 -1.03 -5.62 -7.50
C GLY A 242 -0.34 -6.74 -8.27
N HIS A 243 0.94 -6.97 -7.97
CA HIS A 243 1.83 -7.94 -8.62
C HIS A 243 2.25 -7.51 -10.03
N VAL A 244 1.50 -7.92 -11.07
CA VAL A 244 1.84 -7.69 -12.49
C VAL A 244 3.25 -8.20 -12.83
N THR A 245 3.64 -9.34 -12.24
CA THR A 245 5.00 -9.87 -12.32
C THR A 245 5.31 -10.44 -13.69
N SER A 246 4.31 -10.97 -14.38
CA SER A 246 4.46 -11.55 -15.73
C SER A 246 5.01 -10.53 -16.74
N LEU A 247 4.61 -9.26 -16.61
CA LEU A 247 5.13 -8.16 -17.43
C LEU A 247 6.64 -7.98 -17.29
N GLY A 248 7.22 -8.32 -16.13
CA GLY A 248 8.67 -8.28 -15.89
C GLY A 248 9.45 -9.33 -16.68
N SER A 249 8.77 -10.37 -17.16
CA SER A 249 9.34 -11.43 -18.00
C SER A 249 9.14 -11.17 -19.50
N VAL A 250 8.39 -10.13 -19.88
CA VAL A 250 8.13 -9.77 -21.28
C VAL A 250 9.37 -9.09 -21.90
N ALA A 251 9.64 -9.39 -23.17
CA ALA A 251 10.70 -8.71 -23.92
C ALA A 251 10.49 -7.19 -23.92
N ARG A 252 11.57 -6.42 -23.70
CA ARG A 252 11.52 -4.99 -23.40
C ARG A 252 10.66 -4.16 -24.35
N ASP A 253 10.77 -4.39 -25.66
CA ASP A 253 10.04 -3.60 -26.66
C ASP A 253 8.52 -3.81 -26.57
N HIS A 254 8.08 -5.04 -26.31
CA HIS A 254 6.66 -5.33 -26.06
C HIS A 254 6.21 -4.79 -24.70
N ALA A 255 7.04 -4.92 -23.67
CA ALA A 255 6.73 -4.40 -22.35
C ALA A 255 6.53 -2.87 -22.37
N LEU A 256 7.28 -2.14 -23.19
CA LEU A 256 7.09 -0.70 -23.41
C LEU A 256 5.71 -0.39 -24.02
N GLN A 257 5.32 -1.09 -25.08
CA GLN A 257 4.01 -0.91 -25.70
C GLN A 257 2.86 -1.22 -24.72
N TYR A 258 3.04 -2.23 -23.87
CA TYR A 258 2.07 -2.56 -22.84
C TYR A 258 2.02 -1.49 -21.77
N ALA A 259 3.17 -0.98 -21.32
CA ALA A 259 3.22 0.11 -20.34
C ALA A 259 2.52 1.39 -20.84
N GLU A 260 2.65 1.73 -22.12
CA GLU A 260 1.91 2.84 -22.73
C GLU A 260 0.39 2.65 -22.67
N LYS A 261 -0.10 1.42 -22.91
CA LYS A 261 -1.53 1.08 -22.75
C LYS A 261 -1.99 1.20 -21.30
N LEU A 262 -1.15 0.79 -20.34
CA LEU A 262 -1.50 0.91 -18.91
C LEU A 262 -1.53 2.39 -18.49
N ALA A 263 -0.69 3.23 -19.09
CA ALA A 263 -0.69 4.68 -18.86
C ALA A 263 -1.93 5.35 -19.47
N GLU A 264 -2.34 4.95 -20.68
CA GLU A 264 -3.58 5.43 -21.32
C GLU A 264 -4.82 5.10 -20.47
N ALA A 265 -4.85 3.90 -19.88
CA ALA A 265 -5.90 3.48 -18.95
C ALA A 265 -5.80 4.14 -17.55
N ASP A 266 -4.76 4.93 -17.28
CA ASP A 266 -4.44 5.51 -15.96
C ASP A 266 -4.52 4.47 -14.83
N LEU A 267 -3.92 3.30 -15.06
CA LEU A 267 -3.84 2.25 -14.06
C LEU A 267 -2.82 2.59 -12.97
N GLN A 268 -3.12 2.16 -11.76
CA GLN A 268 -2.26 2.30 -10.58
C GLN A 268 -1.59 0.95 -10.32
N ILE A 269 -0.27 0.83 -10.53
CA ILE A 269 0.43 -0.45 -10.35
C ILE A 269 1.07 -0.52 -8.97
N ILE A 270 0.82 -1.60 -8.24
CA ILE A 270 1.35 -1.82 -6.89
C ILE A 270 2.36 -2.97 -6.93
N CYS A 271 3.64 -2.64 -6.83
CA CYS A 271 4.71 -3.63 -6.76
C CYS A 271 4.79 -4.24 -5.35
N LEU A 272 4.84 -5.57 -5.21
CA LEU A 272 4.74 -6.26 -3.92
C LEU A 272 6.03 -7.05 -3.64
N PRO A 273 7.19 -6.39 -3.54
CA PRO A 273 8.49 -7.02 -3.75
C PRO A 273 8.78 -8.14 -2.74
N ALA A 274 8.34 -8.03 -1.49
CA ALA A 274 8.56 -9.06 -0.48
C ALA A 274 7.88 -10.39 -0.84
N THR A 275 6.66 -10.33 -1.40
CA THR A 275 5.91 -11.51 -1.83
C THR A 275 6.40 -12.00 -3.19
N ASP A 276 6.60 -11.08 -4.13
CA ASP A 276 6.98 -11.39 -5.51
C ASP A 276 8.36 -12.05 -5.58
N LEU A 277 9.36 -11.54 -4.86
CA LEU A 277 10.69 -12.14 -4.77
C LEU A 277 10.67 -13.50 -4.07
N TYR A 278 9.79 -13.66 -3.08
CA TYR A 278 9.73 -14.90 -2.31
C TYR A 278 9.08 -16.04 -3.11
N LEU A 279 8.08 -15.74 -3.93
CA LEU A 279 7.30 -16.74 -4.69
C LEU A 279 7.70 -16.87 -6.17
N GLY A 280 8.29 -15.83 -6.76
CA GLY A 280 8.77 -15.82 -8.15
C GLY A 280 10.13 -16.49 -8.33
N GLY A 281 10.45 -16.84 -9.58
CA GLY A 281 11.73 -17.45 -9.96
C GLY A 281 12.00 -18.84 -9.38
N ARG A 282 11.03 -19.46 -8.70
CA ARG A 282 11.20 -20.76 -8.01
C ARG A 282 11.48 -21.95 -8.94
N GLN A 283 11.14 -21.83 -10.21
CA GLN A 283 11.40 -22.84 -11.24
C GLN A 283 12.69 -22.56 -12.04
N ASP A 284 13.36 -21.43 -11.79
CA ASP A 284 14.61 -21.11 -12.48
C ASP A 284 15.79 -21.82 -11.79
N GLU A 285 16.45 -22.75 -12.47
CA GLU A 285 17.61 -23.48 -11.93
C GLU A 285 18.93 -22.69 -12.03
N GLN A 286 18.99 -21.67 -12.90
CA GLN A 286 20.16 -20.84 -13.14
C GLN A 286 19.75 -19.39 -13.40
N ALA A 287 20.55 -18.45 -12.88
CA ALA A 287 20.29 -17.01 -12.99
C ALA A 287 18.85 -16.64 -12.61
N ALA A 288 18.37 -17.18 -11.48
CA ALA A 288 17.00 -17.02 -11.02
C ALA A 288 16.54 -15.57 -11.12
N ARG A 289 15.42 -15.37 -11.81
CA ARG A 289 14.86 -14.04 -12.02
C ARG A 289 14.36 -13.45 -10.71
N ARG A 290 14.26 -12.13 -10.67
CA ARG A 290 13.70 -11.41 -9.51
C ARG A 290 12.18 -11.55 -9.39
N GLY A 291 11.48 -11.89 -10.49
CA GLY A 291 10.03 -12.05 -10.48
C GLY A 291 9.25 -10.76 -10.19
N LEU A 292 9.83 -9.59 -10.47
CA LEU A 292 9.20 -8.27 -10.21
C LEU A 292 8.63 -7.64 -11.48
N THR A 293 7.54 -6.89 -11.33
CA THR A 293 7.04 -5.99 -12.39
C THR A 293 8.11 -4.95 -12.77
N PRO A 294 8.21 -4.49 -14.04
CA PRO A 294 9.32 -3.64 -14.49
C PRO A 294 9.08 -2.17 -14.09
N VAL A 295 9.21 -1.86 -12.79
CA VAL A 295 8.86 -0.56 -12.17
C VAL A 295 9.41 0.64 -12.93
N LYS A 296 10.71 0.69 -13.23
CA LYS A 296 11.32 1.83 -13.93
C LYS A 296 10.78 2.03 -15.34
N LEU A 297 10.45 0.94 -16.03
CA LEU A 297 9.88 0.98 -17.38
C LEU A 297 8.46 1.54 -17.33
N LEU A 298 7.65 1.05 -16.40
CA LEU A 298 6.28 1.54 -16.16
C LEU A 298 6.27 3.04 -15.80
N GLN A 299 7.12 3.46 -14.86
CA GLN A 299 7.23 4.87 -14.48
C GLN A 299 7.69 5.75 -15.65
N ALA A 300 8.63 5.28 -16.47
CA ALA A 300 9.09 6.02 -17.65
C ALA A 300 7.99 6.17 -18.71
N ALA A 301 7.04 5.24 -18.78
CA ALA A 301 5.86 5.32 -19.66
C ALA A 301 4.72 6.18 -19.08
N GLY A 302 4.87 6.73 -17.86
CA GLY A 302 3.86 7.59 -17.23
C GLY A 302 2.86 6.86 -16.34
N VAL A 303 3.03 5.54 -16.12
CA VAL A 303 2.18 4.78 -15.19
C VAL A 303 2.50 5.18 -13.76
N ASN A 304 1.47 5.40 -12.93
CA ASN A 304 1.67 5.58 -11.50
C ASN A 304 2.02 4.23 -10.88
N VAL A 305 3.25 4.11 -10.35
CA VAL A 305 3.70 2.89 -9.67
C VAL A 305 3.96 3.21 -8.21
N THR A 306 3.42 2.37 -7.32
CA THR A 306 3.61 2.38 -5.87
C THR A 306 4.05 0.99 -5.39
N MET A 307 4.09 0.76 -4.09
CA MET A 307 4.48 -0.49 -3.47
C MET A 307 3.64 -0.79 -2.23
N GLY A 308 3.59 -2.07 -1.85
CA GLY A 308 2.87 -2.51 -0.65
C GLY A 308 3.54 -3.69 0.03
N THR A 309 3.22 -3.87 1.31
CA THR A 309 3.73 -4.99 2.12
C THR A 309 3.17 -6.33 1.66
N ASN A 310 1.93 -6.34 1.17
CA ASN A 310 1.13 -7.52 0.85
C ASN A 310 0.92 -8.43 2.06
N ASN A 311 1.86 -9.33 2.34
CA ASN A 311 1.71 -10.36 3.36
C ASN A 311 2.63 -10.11 4.56
N ILE A 312 2.15 -10.46 5.74
CA ILE A 312 2.96 -10.44 6.97
C ILE A 312 2.91 -11.83 7.62
N ARG A 313 4.03 -12.55 7.59
CA ARG A 313 4.23 -13.79 8.34
C ARG A 313 3.13 -14.83 8.11
N ASN A 314 2.95 -15.19 6.85
CA ASN A 314 2.04 -16.26 6.41
C ASN A 314 2.71 -17.10 5.30
N ALA A 315 1.95 -18.04 4.71
CA ALA A 315 2.49 -18.96 3.70
C ALA A 315 2.92 -18.26 2.38
N PHE A 316 2.36 -17.09 2.07
CA PHE A 316 2.72 -16.31 0.89
C PHE A 316 3.98 -15.47 1.12
N THR A 317 4.24 -15.02 2.34
CA THR A 317 5.47 -14.32 2.71
C THR A 317 5.75 -14.51 4.21
N PRO A 318 6.83 -15.23 4.57
CA PRO A 318 7.14 -15.52 5.98
C PRO A 318 7.73 -14.31 6.71
N TYR A 319 8.09 -13.25 5.99
CA TYR A 319 8.68 -12.03 6.51
C TYR A 319 7.63 -10.91 6.65
N GLY A 320 8.05 -9.73 7.10
CA GLY A 320 7.19 -8.54 7.18
C GLY A 320 7.02 -7.99 8.60
N THR A 321 7.03 -6.66 8.69
CA THR A 321 6.92 -5.87 9.93
C THR A 321 5.69 -4.96 9.94
N GLY A 322 5.20 -4.58 8.76
CA GLY A 322 4.21 -3.52 8.57
C GLY A 322 4.84 -2.12 8.41
N ASP A 323 6.16 -2.03 8.21
CA ASP A 323 6.86 -0.78 7.88
C ASP A 323 7.01 -0.62 6.36
N PRO A 324 6.36 0.38 5.72
CA PRO A 324 6.57 0.65 4.29
C PRO A 324 8.02 0.98 3.92
N LEU A 325 8.85 1.47 4.83
CA LEU A 325 10.26 1.76 4.54
C LEU A 325 11.11 0.47 4.42
N ASP A 326 10.70 -0.63 5.04
CA ASP A 326 11.34 -1.94 4.80
C ASP A 326 11.08 -2.40 3.36
N ILE A 327 9.85 -2.20 2.87
CA ILE A 327 9.46 -2.48 1.48
C ILE A 327 10.18 -1.55 0.52
N ALA A 328 10.29 -0.26 0.87
CA ALA A 328 11.00 0.74 0.10
C ALA A 328 12.47 0.36 -0.13
N LEU A 329 13.19 -0.02 0.93
CA LEU A 329 14.57 -0.45 0.80
C LEU A 329 14.70 -1.74 -0.02
N LEU A 330 13.80 -2.71 0.20
CA LEU A 330 13.79 -3.95 -0.58
C LEU A 330 13.60 -3.67 -2.07
N LEU A 331 12.63 -2.81 -2.40
CA LEU A 331 12.38 -2.40 -3.79
C LEU A 331 13.57 -1.65 -4.38
N ALA A 332 14.18 -0.72 -3.63
CA ALA A 332 15.32 0.03 -4.11
C ALA A 332 16.48 -0.90 -4.54
N ASN A 333 16.79 -1.91 -3.71
CA ASN A 333 17.81 -2.91 -4.02
C ASN A 333 17.45 -3.77 -5.24
N THR A 334 16.20 -4.26 -5.28
CA THR A 334 15.80 -5.30 -6.24
C THR A 334 15.39 -4.74 -7.60
N ALA A 335 14.85 -3.52 -7.65
CA ALA A 335 14.62 -2.77 -8.88
C ALA A 335 15.79 -1.82 -9.23
N GLN A 336 16.89 -1.87 -8.46
CA GLN A 336 18.16 -1.17 -8.72
C GLN A 336 18.04 0.36 -8.78
N PHE A 337 17.30 0.96 -7.86
CA PHE A 337 17.29 2.40 -7.61
C PHE A 337 18.51 2.76 -6.75
N GLY A 338 19.47 3.51 -7.30
CA GLY A 338 20.77 3.74 -6.66
C GLY A 338 21.22 5.20 -6.57
N THR A 339 20.53 6.13 -7.24
CA THR A 339 20.85 7.56 -7.16
C THR A 339 19.94 8.28 -6.16
N THR A 340 20.35 9.46 -5.67
CA THR A 340 19.51 10.30 -4.79
C THR A 340 18.14 10.61 -5.41
N VAL A 341 18.10 10.90 -6.71
CA VAL A 341 16.84 11.17 -7.44
C VAL A 341 15.95 9.93 -7.46
N GLU A 342 16.54 8.75 -7.64
CA GLU A 342 15.83 7.48 -7.64
C GLU A 342 15.31 7.11 -6.24
N LEU A 343 16.06 7.38 -5.17
CA LEU A 343 15.60 7.16 -3.80
C LEU A 343 14.47 8.11 -3.41
N ALA A 344 14.48 9.35 -3.91
CA ALA A 344 13.35 10.26 -3.75
C ALA A 344 12.07 9.69 -4.42
N LYS A 345 12.19 9.10 -5.62
CA LYS A 345 11.06 8.41 -6.28
C LYS A 345 10.55 7.22 -5.45
N ILE A 346 11.44 6.44 -4.83
CA ILE A 346 11.03 5.37 -3.91
C ILE A 346 10.26 5.94 -2.71
N MET A 347 10.64 7.10 -2.18
CA MET A 347 9.83 7.78 -1.15
C MET A 347 8.47 8.23 -1.68
N GLU A 348 8.37 8.74 -2.90
CA GLU A 348 7.09 9.05 -3.55
C GLU A 348 6.20 7.80 -3.66
N MET A 349 6.80 6.63 -3.92
CA MET A 349 6.10 5.34 -3.93
C MET A 349 5.47 4.97 -2.58
N ALA A 350 6.05 5.38 -1.45
CA ALA A 350 5.48 5.20 -0.10
C ALA A 350 4.56 6.35 0.35
N THR A 351 4.43 7.40 -0.48
CA THR A 351 3.71 8.62 -0.13
C THR A 351 2.76 9.06 -1.26
N SER A 352 3.16 10.01 -2.11
CA SER A 352 2.28 10.63 -3.11
C SER A 352 1.73 9.65 -4.15
N HIS A 353 2.52 8.68 -4.63
CA HIS A 353 2.03 7.69 -5.60
C HIS A 353 1.05 6.71 -4.96
N ALA A 354 1.32 6.30 -3.71
CA ALA A 354 0.41 5.45 -2.94
C ALA A 354 -0.89 6.19 -2.63
N ALA A 355 -0.81 7.47 -2.24
CA ALA A 355 -1.97 8.34 -2.02
C ALA A 355 -2.82 8.49 -3.29
N ARG A 356 -2.19 8.66 -4.47
CA ARG A 356 -2.88 8.66 -5.77
C ARG A 356 -3.56 7.32 -6.03
N ALA A 357 -2.88 6.20 -5.80
CA ALA A 357 -3.46 4.86 -5.98
C ALA A 357 -4.67 4.60 -5.06
N LEU A 358 -4.67 5.21 -3.88
CA LEU A 358 -5.78 5.14 -2.93
C LEU A 358 -6.89 6.16 -3.19
N GLY A 359 -6.67 7.13 -4.07
CA GLY A 359 -7.60 8.24 -4.32
C GLY A 359 -7.72 9.19 -3.13
N LEU A 360 -6.65 9.36 -2.33
CA LEU A 360 -6.66 10.22 -1.16
C LEU A 360 -6.71 11.70 -1.56
N ALA A 361 -7.68 12.43 -1.01
CA ALA A 361 -7.77 13.88 -1.14
C ALA A 361 -6.97 14.58 -0.05
N GLN A 362 -6.55 15.84 -0.29
CA GLN A 362 -5.87 16.69 0.72
C GLN A 362 -4.62 16.02 1.33
N TYR A 363 -3.91 15.19 0.57
CA TYR A 363 -2.70 14.52 1.01
C TYR A 363 -1.44 15.34 0.70
N GLY A 364 -0.40 15.19 1.53
CA GLY A 364 0.91 15.78 1.31
C GLY A 364 1.23 16.91 2.28
N ILE A 365 2.32 17.63 2.01
CA ILE A 365 2.77 18.76 2.82
C ILE A 365 2.56 20.05 2.02
N SER A 366 1.34 20.58 2.07
CA SER A 366 0.97 21.83 1.41
C SER A 366 -0.21 22.50 2.14
N VAL A 367 -0.41 23.81 1.93
CA VAL A 367 -1.54 24.52 2.54
C VAL A 367 -2.86 23.92 2.06
N GLY A 368 -3.76 23.61 3.01
CA GLY A 368 -5.03 22.94 2.78
C GLY A 368 -4.97 21.41 2.86
N ALA A 369 -3.78 20.80 2.97
CA ALA A 369 -3.64 19.37 3.20
C ALA A 369 -3.91 19.00 4.67
N ASN A 370 -4.31 17.75 4.90
CA ASN A 370 -4.44 17.18 6.23
C ASN A 370 -3.07 17.15 6.92
N ALA A 371 -3.05 17.49 8.21
CA ALA A 371 -1.85 17.44 9.04
C ALA A 371 -1.55 16.00 9.51
N ASP A 372 -1.39 15.12 8.53
CA ASP A 372 -0.93 13.74 8.66
C ASP A 372 0.57 13.72 8.37
N LEU A 373 1.39 13.67 9.43
CA LEU A 373 2.80 14.05 9.35
C LEU A 373 3.66 13.08 10.15
N VAL A 374 4.88 12.84 9.65
CA VAL A 374 5.87 11.97 10.29
C VAL A 374 7.21 12.69 10.35
N LEU A 375 7.68 12.99 11.55
CA LEU A 375 9.02 13.55 11.74
C LEU A 375 10.01 12.40 11.93
N VAL A 376 11.03 12.33 11.09
CA VAL A 376 12.03 11.24 11.12
C VAL A 376 13.40 11.76 11.53
N GLN A 377 14.21 10.88 12.14
CA GLN A 377 15.59 11.21 12.52
C GLN A 377 16.55 11.11 11.33
N ALA A 378 16.34 11.95 10.32
CA ALA A 378 17.21 12.07 9.15
C ALA A 378 17.27 13.53 8.69
N ASP A 379 18.41 13.89 8.09
CA ASP A 379 18.67 15.25 7.57
C ASP A 379 18.48 15.33 6.05
N ARG A 380 18.45 14.17 5.37
CA ARG A 380 18.24 14.04 3.93
C ARG A 380 17.18 12.99 3.63
N VAL A 381 16.49 13.14 2.50
CA VAL A 381 15.37 12.27 2.13
C VAL A 381 15.84 10.86 1.80
N GLU A 382 16.98 10.73 1.13
CA GLU A 382 17.58 9.43 0.81
C GLU A 382 17.95 8.62 2.06
N ASP A 383 18.39 9.29 3.13
CA ASP A 383 18.78 8.64 4.39
C ASP A 383 17.57 7.98 5.07
N VAL A 384 16.34 8.48 4.80
CA VAL A 384 15.10 7.86 5.27
C VAL A 384 14.96 6.43 4.76
N ILE A 385 15.31 6.18 3.49
CA ILE A 385 15.26 4.84 2.89
C ILE A 385 16.47 4.00 3.32
N ILE A 386 17.66 4.58 3.32
CA ILE A 386 18.91 3.86 3.59
C ILE A 386 18.94 3.39 5.04
N ASP A 387 18.71 4.30 5.98
CA ASP A 387 18.89 4.05 7.41
C ASP A 387 17.60 3.55 8.08
N ARG A 388 16.44 3.76 7.45
CA ARG A 388 15.10 3.52 8.05
C ARG A 388 15.05 4.06 9.49
N PRO A 389 15.29 5.38 9.65
CA PRO A 389 15.53 5.97 10.95
C PRO A 389 14.29 5.90 11.86
N PRO A 390 14.48 6.10 13.18
CA PRO A 390 13.40 6.32 14.12
C PRO A 390 12.39 7.38 13.67
N ARG A 391 11.10 7.11 13.91
CA ARG A 391 10.02 8.11 13.79
C ARG A 391 9.93 8.86 15.10
N LEU A 392 10.43 10.08 15.12
CA LEU A 392 10.46 10.94 16.30
C LEU A 392 9.03 11.32 16.74
N GLY A 393 8.13 11.48 15.78
CA GLY A 393 6.71 11.66 16.04
C GLY A 393 5.85 11.35 14.83
N VAL A 394 4.62 10.92 15.08
CA VAL A 394 3.57 10.69 14.09
C VAL A 394 2.34 11.47 14.51
N TRP A 395 1.78 12.26 13.59
CA TRP A 395 0.56 13.02 13.78
C TRP A 395 -0.49 12.59 12.75
N LYS A 396 -1.74 12.50 13.20
CA LYS A 396 -2.92 12.29 12.35
C LYS A 396 -3.92 13.41 12.66
N ASN A 397 -4.37 14.13 11.64
CA ASN A 397 -5.22 15.31 11.77
C ASN A 397 -4.67 16.32 12.80
N GLY A 398 -3.36 16.55 12.77
CA GLY A 398 -2.65 17.48 13.67
C GLY A 398 -2.49 17.01 15.11
N LYS A 399 -2.97 15.81 15.46
CA LYS A 399 -2.86 15.24 16.82
C LYS A 399 -1.76 14.19 16.86
N LYS A 400 -0.85 14.29 17.83
CA LYS A 400 0.22 13.31 18.03
C LYS A 400 -0.38 11.92 18.39
N LYS A 401 0.06 10.87 17.70
CA LYS A 401 -0.42 9.48 17.84
C LYS A 401 0.65 8.54 18.38
N SER A 402 1.90 8.79 18.05
CA SER A 402 3.04 8.09 18.64
C SER A 402 4.28 8.97 18.61
N GLU A 403 5.20 8.72 19.53
CA GLU A 403 6.53 9.30 19.55
C GLU A 403 7.53 8.23 19.97
N MET A 404 8.74 8.33 19.44
CA MET A 404 9.86 7.52 19.88
C MET A 404 10.79 8.41 20.70
N VAL A 405 10.96 8.08 21.98
CA VAL A 405 11.96 8.73 22.82
C VAL A 405 13.31 8.13 22.47
N VAL A 406 14.10 8.86 21.69
CA VAL A 406 15.49 8.50 21.44
C VAL A 406 16.29 8.96 22.66
N GLU A 407 16.57 8.05 23.59
CA GLU A 407 17.56 8.33 24.63
C GLU A 407 18.91 8.57 23.95
N ALA A 408 19.45 9.78 24.11
CA ALA A 408 20.80 10.08 23.67
C ALA A 408 21.79 9.25 24.49
N ARG A 409 22.06 8.02 24.07
CA ARG A 409 23.25 7.30 24.52
C ARG A 409 24.45 8.05 23.94
N ARG A 410 25.01 8.95 24.76
CA ARG A 410 26.36 9.46 24.57
C ARG A 410 27.28 8.23 24.61
N PHE A 411 27.79 7.82 23.45
CA PHE A 411 28.87 6.85 23.35
C PHE A 411 30.21 7.50 23.65
#